data_AF-A0A0D1A7F8-F1
#
_entry.id   AF-A0A0D1A7F8-F1
#
_cell.length_a   1.000
_cell.length_b   1.000
_cell.length_c   1.000
_cell.angle_alpha   90.00
_cell.angle_beta   90.00
_cell.angle_gamma   90.00
#
_symmetry.space_group_name_H-M   'P 1'
#
loop_
_entity.id
_entity.type
_entity.pdbx_description
1 polymer ?
#
loop_
_entity_poly.entity_id
_entity_poly.type
_entity_poly.pdbx_seq_one_letter_code
_entity_poly.pdbx_strand_id
1 'polypeptide(L)'
;MPSIKVEQSQNPLLQRLLANNLAQPHELVLADGTRFKTGALNIDSSTEQLMVDNKVNQHLFVWGIPTEGKQWFTTATPRPYINDWTFRFGDAIVSQIFK
;
A
#
# COMPACT_ATOMS: atom_id res chain seq x y z
N MET A 1 7.60 6.57 -19.55
CA MET A 1 8.04 6.19 -18.19
C MET A 1 7.30 4.92 -17.78
N PRO A 2 7.90 4.01 -16.99
CA PRO A 2 7.19 2.84 -16.48
C PRO A 2 5.98 3.25 -15.64
N SER A 3 4.94 2.42 -15.63
CA SER A 3 3.70 2.69 -14.89
C SER A 3 3.91 2.47 -13.38
N ILE A 4 3.24 3.29 -12.56
CA ILE A 4 3.19 3.12 -11.09
C ILE A 4 2.03 2.23 -10.64
N LYS A 5 1.16 1.80 -11.57
CA LYS A 5 -0.01 0.97 -11.27
C LYS A 5 0.42 -0.44 -10.90
N VAL A 6 -0.02 -0.93 -9.75
CA VAL A 6 0.32 -2.26 -9.22
C VAL A 6 -0.07 -3.37 -10.19
N GLU A 7 -1.16 -3.21 -10.93
CA GLU A 7 -1.67 -4.17 -11.93
C GLU A 7 -0.74 -4.30 -13.14
N GLN A 8 0.12 -3.30 -13.34
CA GLN A 8 1.08 -3.24 -14.43
C GLN A 8 2.53 -3.46 -13.94
N SER A 9 2.69 -3.79 -12.66
CA SER A 9 4.00 -4.01 -12.06
C SER A 9 4.67 -5.25 -12.66
N GLN A 10 5.94 -5.09 -13.03
CA GLN A 10 6.81 -6.19 -13.44
C GLN A 10 7.60 -6.80 -12.27
N ASN A 11 7.35 -6.35 -11.04
CA ASN A 11 7.97 -6.95 -9.86
C ASN A 11 7.35 -8.34 -9.62
N PRO A 12 8.14 -9.43 -9.70
CA PRO A 12 7.60 -10.78 -9.56
C PRO A 12 6.96 -11.03 -8.19
N LEU A 13 7.42 -10.36 -7.13
CA LEU A 13 6.78 -10.45 -5.81
C LEU A 13 5.36 -9.89 -5.84
N LEU A 14 5.17 -8.69 -6.41
CA LEU A 14 3.84 -8.07 -6.52
C LEU A 14 2.91 -8.90 -7.41
N GLN A 15 3.41 -9.40 -8.54
CA GLN A 15 2.64 -10.29 -9.41
C GLN A 15 2.18 -11.56 -8.66
N ARG A 16 3.04 -12.17 -7.85
CA ARG A 16 2.71 -13.36 -7.05
C ARG A 16 1.75 -13.04 -5.90
N LEU A 17 1.90 -11.91 -5.22
CA LEU A 17 0.98 -11.49 -4.15
C LEU A 17 -0.44 -11.26 -4.69
N LEU A 18 -0.57 -10.61 -5.85
CA LEU A 18 -1.84 -10.42 -6.53
C LEU A 18 -2.43 -11.75 -7.01
N ALA A 19 -1.61 -12.60 -7.68
CA ALA A 19 -2.08 -13.88 -8.20
C ALA A 19 -2.54 -14.86 -7.10
N ASN A 20 -1.97 -14.76 -5.90
CA ASN A 20 -2.32 -15.60 -4.75
C ASN A 20 -3.39 -14.97 -3.84
N ASN A 21 -4.02 -13.86 -4.23
CA ASN A 21 -4.99 -13.11 -3.41
C ASN A 21 -4.45 -12.74 -2.01
N LEU A 22 -3.14 -12.47 -1.92
CA LEU A 22 -2.49 -11.94 -0.70
C LEU A 22 -2.41 -10.41 -0.71
N ALA A 23 -2.64 -9.80 -1.87
CA ALA A 23 -2.77 -8.37 -2.09
C ALA A 23 -3.88 -8.12 -3.12
N GLN A 24 -4.44 -6.91 -3.14
CA GLN A 24 -5.36 -6.46 -4.19
C GLN A 24 -5.07 -5.00 -4.55
N PRO A 25 -5.44 -4.54 -5.75
CA PRO A 25 -5.44 -3.12 -6.08
C PRO A 25 -6.43 -2.35 -5.21
N HIS A 26 -6.10 -1.12 -4.85
CA HIS A 26 -7.03 -0.22 -4.17
C HIS A 26 -8.12 0.24 -5.13
N GLU A 27 -9.37 0.10 -4.70
CA GLU A 27 -10.56 0.49 -5.45
C GLU A 27 -11.36 1.55 -4.69
N LEU A 28 -11.87 2.53 -5.43
CA LEU A 28 -12.86 3.50 -4.97
C LEU A 28 -14.20 3.20 -5.62
N VAL A 29 -15.28 3.38 -4.87
CA VAL A 29 -16.64 3.41 -5.43
C VAL A 29 -16.98 4.87 -5.70
N LEU A 30 -17.18 5.21 -6.96
CA LEU A 30 -17.57 6.56 -7.39
C LEU A 30 -19.06 6.80 -7.11
N ALA A 31 -19.50 8.06 -7.23
CA ALA A 31 -20.87 8.46 -6.91
C ALA A 31 -21.94 7.77 -7.78
N ASP A 32 -21.58 7.34 -8.99
CA ASP A 32 -22.42 6.60 -9.92
C ASP A 32 -22.41 5.08 -9.66
N GLY A 33 -21.71 4.62 -8.62
CA GLY A 33 -21.53 3.20 -8.28
C GLY A 33 -20.41 2.51 -9.07
N THR A 34 -19.74 3.20 -10.00
CA THR A 34 -18.63 2.63 -10.76
C THR A 34 -17.42 2.40 -9.86
N ARG A 35 -16.76 1.25 -10.02
CA ARG A 35 -15.50 0.95 -9.32
C ARG A 35 -14.32 1.48 -10.12
N PHE A 36 -13.49 2.27 -9.47
CA PHE A 36 -12.27 2.84 -10.05
C PHE A 36 -11.04 2.32 -9.31
N LYS A 37 -10.14 1.66 -10.06
CA LYS A 37 -8.83 1.22 -9.54
C LYS A 37 -7.85 2.39 -9.55
N THR A 38 -7.33 2.74 -8.38
CA THR A 38 -6.39 3.87 -8.26
C THR A 38 -4.99 3.52 -8.73
N GLY A 39 -4.67 2.21 -8.84
CA GLY A 39 -3.35 1.69 -9.17
C GLY A 39 -2.45 1.48 -7.95
N ALA A 40 -2.85 1.92 -6.77
CA ALA A 40 -2.13 1.62 -5.53
C ALA A 40 -2.43 0.18 -5.05
N LEU A 41 -1.56 -0.37 -4.20
CA LEU A 41 -1.93 -1.52 -3.37
C LEU A 41 -2.99 -1.12 -2.35
N ASN A 42 -3.94 -2.01 -2.06
CA ASN A 42 -4.86 -1.80 -0.96
C ASN A 42 -4.19 -2.14 0.37
N ILE A 43 -4.10 -1.14 1.23
CA ILE A 43 -3.52 -1.25 2.56
C ILE A 43 -4.40 -0.54 3.59
N ASP A 44 -4.24 -0.93 4.84
CA ASP A 44 -4.75 -0.16 5.97
C ASP A 44 -3.79 0.99 6.24
N SER A 45 -4.24 2.22 6.01
CA SER A 45 -3.40 3.42 6.09
C SER A 45 -2.99 3.82 7.51
N SER A 46 -3.45 3.10 8.54
CA SER A 46 -3.06 3.33 9.94
C SER A 46 -2.02 2.32 10.44
N THR A 47 -1.90 1.18 9.77
CA THR A 47 -1.04 0.06 10.18
C THR A 47 -0.09 -0.42 9.11
N GLU A 48 -0.25 0.06 7.86
CA GLU A 48 0.50 -0.34 6.68
C GLU A 48 0.36 -1.83 6.29
N GLN A 49 -0.64 -2.51 6.86
CA GLN A 49 -0.95 -3.91 6.54
C GLN A 49 -1.64 -4.03 5.19
N LEU A 50 -1.29 -5.06 4.41
CA LEU A 50 -2.02 -5.39 3.17
C LEU A 50 -3.49 -5.71 3.48
N MET A 51 -4.40 -5.30 2.60
CA MET A 51 -5.82 -5.59 2.73
C MET A 51 -6.36 -6.35 1.52
N VAL A 52 -7.11 -7.43 1.75
CA VAL A 52 -7.87 -8.16 0.72
C VAL A 52 -9.31 -8.32 1.19
N ASP A 53 -10.30 -8.02 0.35
CA ASP A 53 -11.73 -8.12 0.69
C ASP A 53 -12.10 -7.44 2.04
N ASN A 54 -11.57 -6.24 2.28
CA ASN A 54 -11.72 -5.47 3.53
C ASN A 54 -11.18 -6.18 4.79
N LYS A 55 -10.31 -7.17 4.65
CA LYS A 55 -9.61 -7.84 5.75
C LYS A 55 -8.12 -7.50 5.71
N VAL A 56 -7.59 -7.10 6.85
CA VAL A 56 -6.15 -6.88 7.04
C VAL A 56 -5.40 -8.21 7.11
N ASN A 57 -4.25 -8.27 6.45
CA ASN A 57 -3.30 -9.36 6.56
C ASN A 57 -2.44 -9.15 7.81
N GLN A 58 -2.45 -10.11 8.73
CA GLN A 58 -1.77 -9.99 10.03
C GLN A 58 -0.24 -10.06 9.96
N HIS A 59 0.33 -10.42 8.80
CA HIS A 59 1.74 -10.74 8.69
C HIS A 59 2.46 -10.00 7.56
N LEU A 60 1.72 -9.32 6.67
CA LEU A 60 2.29 -8.63 5.53
C LEU A 60 2.02 -7.13 5.61
N PHE A 61 3.11 -6.37 5.51
CA PHE A 61 3.15 -4.92 5.58
C PHE A 61 3.78 -4.34 4.31
N VAL A 62 3.45 -3.10 3.99
CA VAL A 62 4.05 -2.35 2.88
C VAL A 62 4.89 -1.21 3.44
N TRP A 63 6.14 -1.10 2.99
CA TRP A 63 7.01 0.01 3.36
C TRP A 63 7.97 0.35 2.23
N GLY A 64 8.08 1.63 1.89
CA GLY A 64 8.96 2.12 0.83
C GLY A 64 8.54 1.75 -0.61
N ILE A 65 7.36 1.13 -0.79
CA ILE A 65 6.78 0.87 -2.11
C ILE A 65 5.76 1.98 -2.42
N PRO A 66 5.71 2.49 -3.67
CA PRO A 66 4.71 3.48 -4.08
C PRO A 66 3.28 3.00 -3.80
N THR A 67 2.51 3.76 -3.01
CA THR A 67 1.06 3.56 -2.78
C THR A 67 0.27 4.82 -3.16
N GLU A 68 0.83 5.64 -4.06
CA GLU A 68 0.20 6.84 -4.61
C GLU A 68 -1.13 6.46 -5.27
N GLY A 69 -2.23 6.98 -4.71
CA GLY A 69 -3.59 6.55 -5.02
C GLY A 69 -4.33 5.91 -3.83
N LYS A 70 -3.62 5.67 -2.73
CA LYS A 70 -4.19 5.39 -1.39
C LYS A 70 -3.69 6.40 -0.37
N GLN A 71 -2.37 6.59 -0.33
CA GLN A 71 -1.69 7.59 0.50
C GLN A 71 -0.93 8.55 -0.41
N TRP A 72 -0.54 9.70 0.14
CA TRP A 72 0.25 10.68 -0.58
C TRP A 72 1.69 10.69 -0.05
N PHE A 73 2.65 11.00 -0.90
CA PHE A 73 4.05 11.25 -0.51
C PHE A 73 4.80 10.01 0.05
N THR A 74 4.54 8.83 -0.52
CA THR A 74 5.04 7.53 0.00
C THR A 74 6.46 7.18 -0.45
N THR A 75 6.98 7.85 -1.48
CA THR A 75 8.29 7.56 -2.09
C THR A 75 9.31 8.70 -1.94
N ALA A 76 8.97 9.75 -1.18
CA ALA A 76 9.88 10.85 -0.94
C ALA A 76 11.05 10.42 -0.03
N THR A 77 12.26 10.86 -0.37
CA THR A 77 13.43 10.66 0.49
C THR A 77 13.19 11.34 1.84
N PRO A 78 13.40 10.63 2.97
CA PRO A 78 13.24 11.24 4.29
C PRO A 78 14.18 12.43 4.45
N ARG A 79 13.63 13.55 4.95
CA ARG A 79 14.40 14.78 5.17
C ARG A 79 15.14 14.72 6.51
N PRO A 80 16.39 15.22 6.58
CA PRO A 80 17.13 15.29 7.83
C PRO A 80 16.35 16.00 8.94
N TYR A 81 16.46 15.47 10.16
CA TYR A 81 15.90 16.05 11.40
C TYR A 81 14.37 16.19 11.44
N ILE A 82 13.63 15.49 10.57
CA ILE A 82 12.17 15.48 10.56
C ILE A 82 11.68 14.03 10.68
N ASN A 83 10.65 13.81 11.50
CA ASN A 83 9.91 12.54 11.50
C ASN A 83 9.00 12.47 10.26
N ASP A 84 9.61 12.20 9.11
CA ASP A 84 8.95 12.12 7.80
C ASP A 84 8.03 10.89 7.70
N TRP A 85 7.17 10.86 6.68
CA TRP A 85 6.12 9.83 6.52
C TRP A 85 6.68 8.41 6.53
N THR A 86 7.79 8.17 5.84
CA THR A 86 8.42 6.85 5.80
C THR A 86 8.79 6.33 7.19
N PHE A 87 9.24 7.19 8.11
CA PHE A 87 9.55 6.76 9.49
C PHE A 87 8.28 6.46 10.28
N ARG A 88 7.24 7.29 10.14
CA ARG A 88 5.93 7.06 10.79
C ARG A 88 5.27 5.78 10.32
N PHE A 89 5.41 5.42 9.03
CA PHE A 89 4.96 4.14 8.51
C PHE A 89 5.72 2.98 9.18
N GLY A 90 7.02 3.11 9.36
CA GLY A 90 7.83 2.17 10.15
C GLY A 90 7.33 2.02 11.59
N ASP A 91 7.06 3.14 12.27
CA ASP A 91 6.52 3.15 13.64
C ASP A 91 5.16 2.44 13.71
N ALA A 92 4.29 2.67 12.72
CA ALA A 92 2.98 2.01 12.62
C ALA A 92 3.13 0.49 12.47
N ILE A 93 4.05 0.03 11.64
CA ILE A 93 4.36 -1.40 11.46
C ILE A 93 4.86 -2.01 12.77
N VAL A 94 5.85 -1.37 13.41
CA VAL A 94 6.42 -1.82 14.69
C VAL A 94 5.35 -1.95 15.76
N SER A 95 4.40 -1.00 15.81
CA SER A 95 3.28 -1.04 16.75
C SER A 95 2.32 -2.22 16.56
N GLN A 96 2.31 -2.88 15.40
CA GLN A 96 1.53 -4.09 15.17
C GLN A 96 2.33 -5.37 15.46
N ILE A 97 3.64 -5.36 15.20
CA ILE A 97 4.49 -6.55 15.40
C ILE A 97 4.62 -6.91 16.88
N PHE A 98 4.73 -5.91 17.76
CA PHE A 98 4.96 -6.12 19.19
C PHE A 98 3.69 -5.98 20.05
N LYS A 99 2.51 -6.17 19.45
CA LYS A 99 1.24 -6.24 20.17
C LYS A 99 1.00 -7.57 20.86
#